data_AF-A0A7S3M1C0-F1
#
_entry.id   AF-A0A7S3M1C0-F1
#
_cell.length_a   1.000
_cell.length_b   1.000
_cell.length_c   1.000
_cell.angle_alpha   90.00
_cell.angle_beta   90.00
_cell.angle_gamma   90.00
#
_symmetry.space_group_name_H-M   'P 1'
#
loop_
_entity.id
_entity.type
_entity.pdbx_description
1 polymer ?
#
loop_
_entity_poly.entity_id
_entity_poly.type
_entity_poly.pdbx_seq_one_letter_code
_entity_poly.pdbx_strand_id
1 'polypeptide(L)'
;SPSQIAASNKKGRGLATSRAGNPKKAMGEALYAAIMLYTSNAIYSDLNKCLRDKNRAKIQKYFKYLRLLFEAMDSLAPEKKTLWRGMSVDLSSDPQYTPGNTVTWWGVSSCTSNMAVARGFAGSCGAGASVITIQSKTSCDISAISFF
;
A
#
# COMPACT_ATOMS: atom_id res chain seq x y z
N SER A 1 10.62 12.59 3.93
CA SER A 1 11.25 13.93 4.13
C SER A 1 10.52 15.00 3.34
N PRO A 2 10.71 16.31 3.61
CA PRO A 2 10.17 17.40 2.77
C PRO A 2 10.54 17.27 1.28
N SER A 3 11.73 16.75 0.98
CA SER A 3 12.18 16.49 -0.40
C SER A 3 11.34 15.44 -1.13
N GLN A 4 10.89 14.38 -0.45
CA GLN A 4 10.03 13.35 -1.06
C GLN A 4 8.60 13.82 -1.30
N ILE A 5 8.08 14.74 -0.46
CA ILE A 5 6.77 15.36 -0.67
C ILE A 5 6.81 16.23 -1.92
N ALA A 6 7.83 17.09 -2.04
CA ALA A 6 8.01 17.95 -3.22
C ALA A 6 8.18 17.12 -4.51
N ALA A 7 8.98 16.04 -4.46
CA ALA A 7 9.15 15.13 -5.59
C ALA A 7 7.84 14.42 -5.98
N SER A 8 7.07 13.96 -5.00
CA SER A 8 5.77 13.31 -5.22
C SER A 8 4.76 14.27 -5.84
N ASN A 9 4.71 15.52 -5.38
CA ASN A 9 3.87 16.56 -5.97
C ASN A 9 4.28 16.86 -7.41
N LYS A 10 5.58 17.03 -7.69
CA LYS A 10 6.08 17.29 -9.05
C LYS A 10 5.70 16.17 -10.03
N LYS A 11 5.90 14.91 -9.63
CA LYS A 11 5.53 13.75 -10.47
C LYS A 11 4.01 13.59 -10.58
N GLY A 12 3.27 13.86 -9.52
CA GLY A 12 1.81 13.81 -9.51
C GLY A 12 1.16 14.71 -10.57
N ARG A 13 1.78 15.85 -10.88
CA ARG A 13 1.33 16.73 -11.99
C ARG A 13 1.41 16.05 -13.35
N GLY A 14 2.56 15.46 -13.66
CA GLY A 14 2.75 14.75 -14.94
C GLY A 14 1.78 13.57 -15.10
N LEU A 15 1.58 12.82 -14.02
CA LEU A 15 0.65 11.68 -13.99
C LEU A 15 -0.83 12.11 -14.13
N ALA A 16 -1.19 13.27 -13.58
CA ALA A 16 -2.51 13.85 -13.77
C ALA A 16 -2.76 14.22 -15.23
N THR A 17 -1.78 14.84 -15.89
CA THR A 17 -1.86 15.20 -17.32
C THR A 17 -2.01 13.95 -18.21
N SER A 18 -1.26 12.88 -17.94
CA SER A 18 -1.32 11.65 -18.73
C SER A 18 -2.45 10.70 -18.34
N ARG A 19 -3.22 11.01 -17.28
CA ARG A 19 -4.24 10.14 -16.69
C ARG A 19 -3.72 8.72 -16.42
N ALA A 20 -2.52 8.62 -15.86
CA ALA A 20 -1.85 7.35 -15.60
C ALA A 20 -2.71 6.39 -14.76
N GLY A 21 -2.69 5.09 -15.09
CA GLY A 21 -3.52 4.08 -14.42
C GLY A 21 -4.99 4.07 -14.85
N ASN A 22 -5.37 4.84 -15.88
CA ASN A 22 -6.70 4.87 -16.48
C ASN A 22 -7.84 4.95 -15.43
N PRO A 23 -7.83 5.99 -14.57
CA PRO A 23 -8.79 6.05 -13.47
C PRO A 23 -10.22 6.23 -14.00
N LYS A 24 -11.17 5.52 -13.38
CA LYS A 24 -12.61 5.61 -13.68
C LYS A 24 -13.18 6.99 -13.32
N LYS A 25 -12.57 7.69 -12.36
CA LYS A 25 -12.90 9.07 -11.98
C LYS A 25 -11.67 9.95 -12.19
N ALA A 26 -11.85 11.16 -12.70
CA ALA A 26 -10.74 12.10 -12.87
C ALA A 26 -10.02 12.33 -11.52
N MET A 27 -8.70 12.13 -11.51
CA MET A 27 -7.87 12.35 -10.34
C MET A 27 -7.05 13.63 -10.52
N GLY A 28 -7.10 14.52 -9.51
CA GLY A 28 -6.25 15.69 -9.45
C GLY A 28 -4.82 15.35 -9.02
N GLU A 29 -3.92 16.33 -9.12
CA GLU A 29 -2.50 16.19 -8.80
C GLU A 29 -2.25 15.64 -7.38
N ALA A 30 -3.06 16.08 -6.41
CA ALA A 30 -2.94 15.68 -5.00
C ALA A 30 -3.21 14.18 -4.78
N LEU A 31 -4.12 13.58 -5.57
CA LEU A 31 -4.45 12.16 -5.47
C LEU A 31 -3.31 11.30 -6.04
N TYR A 32 -2.75 11.68 -7.18
CA TYR A 32 -1.53 11.04 -7.71
C TYR A 32 -0.34 11.19 -6.77
N ALA A 33 -0.14 12.40 -6.21
CA ALA A 33 0.93 12.66 -5.26
C ALA A 33 0.78 11.83 -3.97
N ALA A 34 -0.45 11.53 -3.52
CA ALA A 34 -0.69 10.68 -2.36
C ALA A 34 -0.25 9.22 -2.60
N ILE A 35 -0.54 8.66 -3.78
CA ILE A 35 -0.07 7.33 -4.19
C ILE A 35 1.47 7.32 -4.31
N MET A 36 2.04 8.37 -4.89
CA MET A 36 3.49 8.51 -5.01
C MET A 36 4.19 8.59 -3.65
N LEU A 37 3.64 9.38 -2.74
CA LEU A 37 4.17 9.49 -1.39
C LEU A 37 4.08 8.17 -0.63
N TYR A 38 2.99 7.40 -0.84
CA TYR A 38 2.83 6.06 -0.27
C TYR A 38 3.95 5.12 -0.75
N THR A 39 4.20 5.07 -2.06
CA THR A 39 5.14 4.13 -2.69
C THR A 39 6.60 4.53 -2.55
N SER A 40 6.90 5.81 -2.33
CA SER A 40 8.27 6.28 -2.05
C SER A 40 8.88 5.79 -0.73
N ASN A 41 8.14 5.00 0.06
CA ASN A 41 8.50 4.53 1.40
C ASN A 41 8.76 5.66 2.42
N ALA A 42 8.49 6.92 2.05
CA ALA A 42 8.75 8.12 2.85
C ALA A 42 8.03 8.13 4.21
N ILE A 43 6.79 7.63 4.18
CA ILE A 43 5.88 7.63 5.32
C ILE A 43 5.31 6.24 5.61
N TYR A 44 5.57 5.26 4.74
CA TYR A 44 4.97 3.93 4.81
C TYR A 44 5.26 3.22 6.13
N SER A 45 6.50 3.29 6.62
CA SER A 45 6.89 2.66 7.89
C SER A 45 6.18 3.29 9.09
N ASP A 46 6.25 4.62 9.26
CA ASP A 46 5.63 5.31 10.40
C ASP A 46 4.09 5.26 10.34
N LEU A 47 3.51 5.37 9.15
CA LEU A 47 2.07 5.22 8.93
C LEU A 47 1.58 3.83 9.36
N ASN A 48 2.22 2.77 8.86
CA ASN A 48 1.83 1.40 9.23
C ASN A 48 2.07 1.12 10.71
N LYS A 49 3.08 1.72 11.33
CA LYS A 49 3.28 1.65 12.78
C LYS A 49 2.11 2.30 13.53
N CYS A 50 1.70 3.51 13.13
CA CYS A 50 0.57 4.20 13.73
C CYS A 50 -0.76 3.45 13.52
N LEU A 51 -0.96 2.82 12.36
CA LEU A 51 -2.15 2.03 12.06
C LEU A 51 -2.28 0.77 12.94
N ARG A 52 -1.15 0.16 13.31
CA ARG A 52 -1.10 -1.02 14.19
C ARG A 52 -1.08 -0.69 15.68
N ASP A 53 -0.90 0.59 16.03
CA ASP A 53 -0.81 1.02 17.43
C ASP A 53 -2.19 0.97 18.10
N LYS A 54 -2.22 0.50 19.35
CA LYS A 54 -3.46 0.46 20.15
C LYS A 54 -3.99 1.88 20.42
N ASN A 55 -3.09 2.86 20.53
CA ASN A 55 -3.45 4.26 20.69
C ASN A 55 -3.87 4.89 19.35
N ARG A 56 -5.19 4.93 19.13
CA ARG A 56 -5.81 5.48 17.92
C ARG A 56 -5.63 7.00 17.76
N ALA A 57 -5.14 7.73 18.76
CA ALA A 57 -4.81 9.15 18.57
C ALA A 57 -3.60 9.35 17.65
N LYS A 58 -2.67 8.40 17.60
CA LYS A 58 -1.43 8.53 16.81
C LYS A 58 -1.67 8.60 15.30
N ILE A 59 -2.76 7.98 14.82
CA ILE A 59 -3.10 7.98 13.39
C ILE A 59 -3.76 9.29 12.94
N GLN A 60 -4.25 10.13 13.86
CA GLN A 60 -4.97 11.37 13.52
C GLN A 60 -4.13 12.33 12.67
N LYS A 61 -2.81 12.38 12.91
CA LYS A 61 -1.86 13.19 12.10
C LYS A 61 -1.86 12.81 10.61
N TYR A 62 -2.32 11.61 10.27
CA TYR A 62 -2.39 11.10 8.91
C TYR A 62 -3.79 11.12 8.29
N PHE A 63 -4.84 11.55 8.99
CA PHE A 63 -6.21 11.47 8.47
C PHE A 63 -6.42 12.23 7.16
N LYS A 64 -5.85 13.43 7.03
CA LYS A 64 -5.91 14.21 5.79
C LYS A 64 -5.23 13.47 4.63
N TYR A 65 -4.09 12.85 4.90
CA TYR A 65 -3.36 12.05 3.92
C TYR A 65 -4.13 10.77 3.54
N LEU A 66 -4.64 10.03 4.53
CA LEU A 66 -5.41 8.81 4.31
C LEU A 66 -6.67 9.08 3.49
N ARG A 67 -7.35 10.20 3.73
CA ARG A 67 -8.49 10.62 2.92
C ARG A 67 -8.11 10.77 1.45
N LEU A 68 -7.00 11.45 1.14
CA LEU A 68 -6.51 11.59 -0.23
C LEU A 68 -6.13 10.23 -0.83
N LEU A 69 -5.45 9.37 -0.08
CA LEU A 69 -5.04 8.05 -0.56
C LEU A 69 -6.27 7.16 -0.86
N PHE A 70 -7.26 7.14 0.03
CA PHE A 70 -8.49 6.38 -0.17
C PHE A 70 -9.31 6.93 -1.34
N GLU A 71 -9.41 8.24 -1.50
CA GLU A 71 -10.08 8.86 -2.65
C GLU A 71 -9.37 8.55 -3.98
N ALA A 72 -8.03 8.50 -3.97
CA ALA A 72 -7.25 8.10 -5.13
C ALA A 72 -7.52 6.63 -5.50
N MET A 73 -7.52 5.73 -4.52
CA MET A 73 -7.82 4.30 -4.74
C MET A 73 -9.27 4.09 -5.21
N ASP A 74 -10.25 4.80 -4.63
CA ASP A 74 -11.64 4.73 -5.09
C ASP A 74 -11.82 5.34 -6.49
N SER A 75 -10.87 6.13 -6.99
CA SER A 75 -10.90 6.64 -8.37
C SER A 75 -10.31 5.66 -9.39
N LEU A 76 -9.64 4.59 -8.95
CA LEU A 76 -9.10 3.54 -9.81
C LEU A 76 -10.13 2.42 -10.04
N ALA A 77 -9.93 1.65 -11.12
CA ALA A 77 -10.75 0.49 -11.39
C ALA A 77 -10.43 -0.63 -10.37
N PRO A 78 -11.44 -1.17 -9.67
CA PRO A 78 -11.21 -2.30 -8.78
C PRO A 78 -10.97 -3.57 -9.58
N GLU A 79 -9.99 -4.36 -9.15
CA GLU A 79 -9.65 -5.65 -9.74
C GLU A 79 -9.80 -6.78 -8.72
N LYS A 80 -10.16 -7.96 -9.22
CA LYS A 80 -10.11 -9.22 -8.48
C LYS A 80 -8.94 -10.02 -9.02
N LYS A 81 -7.92 -10.23 -8.21
CA LYS A 81 -6.69 -10.90 -8.65
C LYS A 81 -6.05 -11.67 -7.51
N THR A 82 -5.32 -12.73 -7.88
CA THR A 82 -4.40 -13.38 -6.95
C THR A 82 -3.17 -12.50 -6.80
N LEU A 83 -2.89 -12.10 -5.57
CA LEU A 83 -1.76 -11.26 -5.21
C LEU A 83 -0.90 -11.97 -4.16
N TRP A 84 0.36 -11.59 -4.09
CA TRP A 84 1.30 -12.10 -3.08
C TRP A 84 1.84 -10.96 -2.24
N ARG A 85 2.06 -11.24 -0.95
CA ARG A 85 2.68 -10.31 -0.01
C ARG A 85 3.78 -11.03 0.76
N GLY A 86 5.00 -10.51 0.63
CA GLY A 86 6.12 -10.91 1.48
C GLY A 86 6.10 -10.15 2.81
N MET A 87 6.43 -10.82 3.90
CA MET A 87 6.47 -10.26 5.24
C MET A 87 7.69 -10.77 6.00
N SER A 88 8.29 -9.89 6.80
CA SER A 88 9.42 -10.18 7.67
C SER A 88 9.09 -11.00 8.92
N VAL A 89 7.86 -11.52 9.02
CA VAL A 89 7.32 -12.16 10.23
C VAL A 89 6.96 -13.58 9.87
N ASP A 90 7.23 -14.49 10.80
CA ASP A 90 6.82 -15.88 10.69
C ASP A 90 5.37 -15.99 11.18
N LEU A 91 4.45 -16.12 10.24
CA LEU A 91 3.04 -16.28 10.56
C LEU A 91 2.71 -17.72 10.94
N SER A 92 3.58 -18.70 10.60
CA SER A 92 3.31 -20.11 10.91
C SER A 92 3.40 -20.41 12.40
N SER A 93 4.17 -19.61 13.14
CA SER A 93 4.30 -19.70 14.60
C SER A 93 3.37 -18.76 15.37
N ASP A 94 2.59 -17.90 14.70
CA ASP A 94 1.63 -17.01 15.37
C ASP A 94 0.31 -17.75 15.64
N PRO A 95 -0.07 -17.99 16.92
CA PRO A 95 -1.31 -18.68 17.25
C PRO A 95 -2.57 -17.93 16.80
N GLN A 96 -2.49 -16.63 16.52
CA GLN A 96 -3.60 -15.86 15.96
C GLN A 96 -3.86 -16.18 14.47
N TYR A 97 -2.91 -16.81 13.78
CA TYR A 97 -3.00 -17.15 12.36
C TYR A 97 -3.47 -18.59 12.15
N THR A 98 -4.63 -18.92 12.71
CA THR A 98 -5.25 -20.24 12.55
C THR A 98 -6.07 -20.31 11.25
N PRO A 99 -5.96 -21.39 10.45
CA PRO A 99 -6.82 -21.61 9.30
C PRO A 99 -8.31 -21.51 9.64
N GLY A 100 -9.08 -20.81 8.81
CA GLY A 100 -10.53 -20.59 9.03
C GLY A 100 -10.89 -19.33 9.82
N ASN A 101 -9.92 -18.71 10.51
CA ASN A 101 -10.18 -17.47 11.24
C ASN A 101 -10.24 -16.24 10.32
N THR A 102 -11.07 -15.26 10.71
CA THR A 102 -11.09 -13.94 10.09
C THR A 102 -10.14 -13.02 10.84
N VAL A 103 -9.16 -12.44 10.14
CA VAL A 103 -8.17 -11.52 10.71
C VAL A 103 -8.38 -10.12 10.13
N THR A 104 -8.50 -9.11 11.01
CA THR A 104 -8.52 -7.70 10.60
C THR A 104 -7.09 -7.19 10.47
N TRP A 105 -6.68 -6.91 9.23
CA TRP A 105 -5.38 -6.33 8.94
C TRP A 105 -5.45 -4.79 8.99
N TRP A 106 -4.96 -4.19 10.08
CA TRP A 106 -5.08 -2.74 10.30
C TRP A 106 -4.14 -1.88 9.45
N GLY A 107 -3.07 -2.46 8.88
CA GLY A 107 -2.14 -1.75 8.01
C GLY A 107 -2.62 -1.68 6.55
N VAL A 108 -1.94 -0.91 5.71
CA VAL A 108 -2.22 -0.94 4.28
C VAL A 108 -1.56 -2.17 3.64
N SER A 109 -2.35 -2.92 2.87
CA SER A 109 -1.93 -4.17 2.23
C SER A 109 -1.28 -3.93 0.87
N SER A 110 -0.08 -3.35 0.83
CA SER A 110 0.76 -3.41 -0.39
C SER A 110 1.03 -4.88 -0.77
N CYS A 111 0.73 -5.23 -2.01
CA CYS A 111 0.84 -6.58 -2.56
C CYS A 111 1.34 -6.49 -4.01
N THR A 112 1.86 -7.60 -4.54
CA THR A 112 2.36 -7.67 -5.91
C THR A 112 1.71 -8.83 -6.64
N SER A 113 1.47 -8.68 -7.94
CA SER A 113 1.07 -9.81 -8.82
C SER A 113 2.26 -10.66 -9.26
N ASN A 114 3.48 -10.37 -8.79
CA ASN A 114 4.68 -11.13 -9.11
C ASN A 114 5.19 -11.85 -7.84
N MET A 115 5.07 -13.18 -7.81
CA MET A 115 5.53 -14.00 -6.68
C MET A 115 7.03 -13.82 -6.39
N ALA A 116 7.87 -13.61 -7.42
CA ALA A 116 9.30 -13.40 -7.23
C ALA A 116 9.58 -12.10 -6.45
N VAL A 117 8.82 -11.04 -6.72
CA VAL A 117 8.92 -9.77 -5.97
C VAL A 117 8.52 -9.99 -4.51
N ALA A 118 7.45 -10.72 -4.25
CA ALA A 118 7.03 -11.04 -2.88
C ALA A 118 8.08 -11.87 -2.12
N ARG A 119 8.70 -12.86 -2.79
CA ARG A 119 9.80 -13.65 -2.23
C ARG A 119 11.06 -12.82 -1.99
N GLY A 120 11.38 -11.87 -2.88
CA GLY A 120 12.49 -10.94 -2.68
C GLY A 120 12.30 -10.09 -1.44
N PHE A 121 11.10 -9.55 -1.22
CA PHE A 121 10.77 -8.83 0.01
C PHE A 121 10.92 -9.73 1.25
N ALA A 122 10.37 -10.95 1.23
CA ALA A 122 10.50 -11.89 2.34
C ALA A 122 11.98 -12.26 2.60
N GLY A 123 12.74 -12.61 1.56
CA GLY A 123 14.14 -12.99 1.66
C GLY A 123 15.05 -11.86 2.18
N SER A 124 14.72 -10.60 1.89
CA SER A 124 15.42 -9.43 2.44
C SER A 124 15.24 -9.24 3.95
N CYS A 125 14.31 -9.98 4.57
CA CYS A 125 13.95 -9.81 5.97
C CYS A 125 14.55 -10.86 6.92
N GLY A 126 15.34 -11.82 6.42
CA GLY A 126 16.01 -12.83 7.23
C GLY A 126 15.21 -14.12 7.47
N ALA A 127 15.73 -14.98 8.35
CA ALA A 127 15.10 -16.25 8.71
C ALA A 127 13.78 -16.01 9.45
N GLY A 128 12.69 -16.64 9.01
CA GLY A 128 11.35 -16.44 9.55
C GLY A 128 10.46 -15.50 8.74
N ALA A 129 10.72 -15.30 7.45
CA ALA A 129 9.84 -14.52 6.58
C ALA A 129 8.71 -15.36 5.98
N SER A 130 7.50 -14.80 5.90
CA SER A 130 6.33 -15.46 5.31
C SER A 130 5.95 -14.83 3.98
N VAL A 131 5.44 -15.65 3.05
CA VAL A 131 4.75 -15.18 1.85
C VAL A 131 3.31 -15.64 1.92
N ILE A 132 2.37 -14.70 1.91
CA ILE A 132 0.94 -15.00 1.87
C ILE A 132 0.38 -14.80 0.46
N THR A 133 -0.52 -15.69 0.08
CA THR A 133 -1.33 -15.57 -1.14
C THR A 133 -2.68 -14.96 -0.78
N ILE A 134 -3.07 -13.92 -1.49
CA ILE A 134 -4.30 -13.16 -1.25
C ILE A 134 -5.16 -13.28 -2.50
N GLN A 135 -6.34 -13.88 -2.37
CA GLN A 135 -7.39 -13.81 -3.37
C GLN A 135 -8.21 -12.53 -3.11
N SER A 136 -7.93 -11.46 -3.83
CA SER A 136 -8.57 -10.17 -3.55
C SER A 136 -10.02 -10.15 -4.03
N LYS A 137 -10.94 -9.69 -3.16
CA LYS A 137 -12.30 -9.30 -3.57
C LYS A 137 -12.31 -7.92 -4.24
N THR A 138 -11.42 -7.04 -3.77
CA THR A 138 -11.20 -5.69 -4.27
C THR A 138 -9.72 -5.34 -4.08
N SER A 139 -9.07 -4.92 -5.16
CA SER A 139 -7.71 -4.34 -5.17
C SER A 139 -7.62 -3.23 -6.22
N CYS A 140 -6.67 -2.32 -6.09
CA CYS A 140 -6.41 -1.28 -7.09
C CYS A 140 -4.99 -1.46 -7.62
N ASP A 141 -4.83 -1.53 -8.95
CA ASP A 141 -3.49 -1.51 -9.55
C ASP A 141 -2.95 -0.08 -9.57
N ILE A 142 -1.78 0.11 -8.97
CA ILE A 142 -1.08 1.39 -8.92
C ILE A 142 0.27 1.35 -9.66
N SER A 143 0.57 0.28 -10.40
CA SER A 143 1.86 0.06 -11.07
C SER A 143 2.23 1.17 -12.04
N ALA A 144 1.26 1.71 -12.78
CA ALA A 144 1.46 2.83 -13.71
C ALA A 144 1.72 4.17 -12.98
N ILE A 145 1.51 4.22 -11.66
CA ILE A 145 1.56 5.42 -10.83
C ILE A 145 2.72 5.33 -9.83
N SER A 146 3.17 4.14 -9.42
CA SER A 146 4.15 3.94 -8.36
C SER A 146 5.59 4.32 -8.76
N PHE A 147 6.44 4.54 -7.75
CA PHE A 147 7.88 4.76 -7.93
C PHE A 147 8.66 3.49 -8.32
N PHE A 148 8.11 2.32 -7.99
CA PHE A 148 8.73 0.99 -8.12
C PHE A 148 7.76 0.05 -8.82
#